data_AF-A0AAV4NMS3-F1
#
_entry.id   AF-A0AAV4NMS3-F1
#
_cell.length_a   1.000
_cell.length_b   1.000
_cell.length_c   1.000
_cell.angle_alpha   90.00
_cell.angle_beta   90.00
_cell.angle_gamma   90.00
#
_symmetry.space_group_name_H-M   'P 1'
#
loop_
_entity.id
_entity.type
_entity.pdbx_description
1 polymer ?
#
loop_
_entity_poly.entity_id
_entity_poly.type
_entity_poly.pdbx_seq_one_letter_code
_entity_poly.pdbx_strand_id
1 'polypeptide(L)'
;MFSHDMKENASGFVDINVMDMKTLRLMLMYMYTNTLKRSRWDKCPKLFMAADKYELPSLKGQCSSYILKHITVENACEMLTLADLFEDLDFKSSVQEYIVHHDEELFMTAGWKNIIQIILCWQQKQCI
;
A
#
# COMPACT_ATOMS: atom_id res chain seq x y z
N MET A 1 9.00 5.41 -20.12
CA MET A 1 9.98 6.36 -19.57
C MET A 1 11.27 6.41 -20.40
N PHE A 2 12.12 5.37 -20.39
CA PHE A 2 13.41 5.41 -21.11
C PHE A 2 13.37 4.97 -22.58
N SER A 3 12.29 4.34 -23.03
CA SER A 3 12.14 3.85 -24.40
C SER A 3 11.39 4.82 -25.33
N HIS A 4 11.04 6.00 -24.83
CA HIS A 4 10.18 6.97 -25.52
C HIS A 4 10.83 8.36 -25.47
N ASP A 5 10.44 9.25 -26.39
CA ASP A 5 10.90 10.65 -26.42
C ASP A 5 10.27 11.48 -25.30
N MET A 6 10.73 11.21 -24.07
CA MET A 6 10.36 11.92 -22.86
C MET A 6 11.57 12.66 -22.27
N LYS A 7 11.30 13.65 -21.41
CA LYS A 7 12.34 14.46 -20.75
C LYS A 7 13.36 13.60 -19.99
N GLU A 8 12.90 12.51 -19.38
CA GLU A 8 13.73 11.57 -18.62
C GLU A 8 14.75 10.85 -19.53
N ASN A 9 14.34 10.49 -20.75
CA ASN A 9 15.22 9.87 -21.74
C ASN A 9 16.24 10.90 -22.28
N ALA A 10 15.78 12.11 -22.60
CA ALA A 10 16.65 13.16 -23.16
C ALA A 10 17.67 13.72 -22.16
N SER A 11 17.30 13.84 -20.87
CA SER A 11 18.17 14.41 -19.83
C SER A 11 19.00 13.36 -19.09
N GLY A 12 18.63 12.08 -19.16
CA GLY A 12 19.20 11.02 -18.33
C GLY A 12 18.90 11.16 -16.84
N PHE A 13 18.00 12.07 -16.45
CA PHE A 13 17.63 12.34 -15.06
C PHE A 13 16.16 12.01 -14.83
N VAL A 14 15.88 11.32 -13.72
CA VAL A 14 14.52 11.00 -13.29
C VAL A 14 14.29 11.64 -11.93
N ASP A 15 13.30 12.52 -11.86
CA ASP A 15 12.87 13.14 -10.61
C ASP A 15 11.80 12.27 -9.92
N ILE A 16 12.03 11.92 -8.65
CA ILE A 16 11.17 11.01 -7.88
C ILE A 16 10.70 11.74 -6.61
N ASN A 17 9.53 12.37 -6.68
CA ASN A 17 8.99 13.20 -5.59
C ASN A 17 7.91 12.51 -4.73
N VAL A 18 7.40 11.36 -5.16
CA VAL A 18 6.21 10.73 -4.55
C VAL A 18 6.57 9.78 -3.41
N MET A 19 7.86 9.64 -3.08
CA MET A 19 8.32 8.63 -2.14
C MET A 19 9.54 9.10 -1.35
N ASP A 20 9.63 8.68 -0.10
CA ASP A 20 10.80 8.98 0.73
C ASP A 20 12.05 8.18 0.29
N MET A 21 13.22 8.79 0.52
CA MET A 21 14.51 8.23 0.13
C MET A 21 14.79 6.83 0.70
N LYS A 22 14.21 6.48 1.86
CA LYS A 22 14.41 5.16 2.45
C LYS A 22 13.65 4.11 1.63
N THR A 23 12.39 4.38 1.30
CA THR A 23 11.56 3.47 0.48
C THR A 23 12.16 3.31 -0.92
N LEU A 24 12.61 4.41 -1.54
CA LEU A 24 13.29 4.36 -2.85
C LEU A 24 14.55 3.49 -2.81
N ARG A 25 15.38 3.66 -1.78
CA ARG A 25 16.60 2.85 -1.60
C ARG A 25 16.30 1.37 -1.41
N LEU A 26 15.22 1.03 -0.70
CA LEU A 26 14.80 -0.36 -0.53
C LEU A 26 14.33 -0.98 -1.85
N MET A 27 13.52 -0.23 -2.61
CA MET A 27 13.07 -0.66 -3.94
C MET A 27 14.25 -0.91 -4.88
N LEU A 28 15.20 0.04 -4.96
CA LEU A 28 16.41 -0.12 -5.76
C LEU A 28 17.21 -1.33 -5.32
N MET A 29 17.45 -1.50 -4.02
CA MET A 29 18.19 -2.66 -3.53
C MET A 29 17.50 -3.97 -3.91
N TYR A 30 16.17 -4.03 -3.84
CA TYR A 30 15.42 -5.19 -4.31
C TYR A 30 15.60 -5.41 -5.81
N MET A 31 15.47 -4.39 -6.65
CA MET A 31 15.65 -4.53 -8.11
C MET A 31 17.04 -5.07 -8.48
N TYR A 32 18.09 -4.67 -7.76
CA TYR A 32 19.46 -5.12 -8.05
C TYR A 32 19.84 -6.47 -7.41
N THR A 33 19.18 -6.88 -6.34
CA THR A 33 19.58 -8.08 -5.57
C THR A 33 18.52 -9.15 -5.47
N ASN A 34 17.28 -8.84 -5.86
CA ASN A 34 16.09 -9.65 -5.67
C ASN A 34 15.86 -10.09 -4.21
N THR A 35 16.38 -9.33 -3.23
CA THR A 35 16.30 -9.68 -1.81
C THR A 35 15.99 -8.47 -0.92
N LEU A 36 15.22 -8.72 0.15
CA LEU A 36 14.94 -7.75 1.22
C LEU A 36 15.09 -8.42 2.59
N LYS A 37 15.94 -7.84 3.45
CA LYS A 37 16.13 -8.33 4.82
C LYS A 37 14.85 -8.19 5.64
N ARG A 38 14.54 -9.18 6.47
CA ARG A 38 13.32 -9.22 7.32
C ARG A 38 13.14 -7.98 8.21
N SER A 39 14.22 -7.35 8.64
CA SER A 39 14.21 -6.12 9.43
C SER A 39 13.73 -4.86 8.71
N ARG A 40 13.50 -4.92 7.40
CA ARG A 40 13.12 -3.77 6.55
C ARG A 40 11.66 -3.81 6.09
N TRP A 41 10.92 -4.83 6.53
CA TRP A 41 9.53 -5.02 6.16
C TRP A 41 8.57 -4.15 7.01
N ASP A 42 9.10 -3.40 7.99
CA ASP A 42 8.37 -2.34 8.70
C ASP A 42 7.92 -1.19 7.76
N LYS A 43 8.49 -1.11 6.55
CA LYS A 43 8.12 -0.16 5.49
C LYS A 43 7.29 -0.77 4.37
N CYS A 44 6.74 -1.97 4.57
CA CYS A 44 6.01 -2.68 3.53
C CYS A 44 4.84 -1.94 2.91
N PRO A 45 3.98 -1.19 3.65
CA PRO A 45 2.89 -0.46 3.01
C PRO A 45 3.41 0.53 1.96
N LYS A 46 4.46 1.31 2.29
CA LYS A 46 5.07 2.25 1.34
C LYS A 46 5.79 1.55 0.20
N LEU A 47 6.45 0.43 0.49
CA LEU A 47 7.15 -0.35 -0.52
C LEU A 47 6.17 -1.07 -1.46
N PHE A 48 4.97 -1.41 -0.99
CA PHE A 48 3.88 -1.92 -1.80
C PHE A 48 3.41 -0.85 -2.80
N MET A 49 3.17 0.38 -2.34
CA MET A 49 2.83 1.51 -3.22
C MET A 49 3.92 1.76 -4.28
N ALA A 50 5.19 1.67 -3.86
CA ALA A 50 6.34 1.79 -4.74
C ALA A 50 6.36 0.69 -5.81
N ALA A 51 6.18 -0.56 -5.38
CA ALA A 51 6.20 -1.71 -6.25
C ALA A 51 5.06 -1.68 -7.27
N ASP A 52 3.88 -1.22 -6.88
CA ASP A 52 2.77 -1.04 -7.80
C ASP A 52 3.07 0.05 -8.84
N LYS A 53 3.49 1.24 -8.39
CA LYS A 53 3.79 2.39 -9.26
C LYS A 53 4.87 2.11 -10.32
N TYR A 54 5.88 1.32 -9.97
CA TYR A 54 6.98 0.98 -10.87
C TYR A 54 6.82 -0.43 -11.49
N GLU A 55 5.63 -1.01 -11.40
CA GLU A 55 5.26 -2.29 -12.03
C GLU A 55 6.22 -3.45 -11.67
N LEU A 56 6.47 -3.62 -10.37
CA LEU A 56 7.31 -4.67 -9.78
C LEU A 56 6.45 -5.75 -9.11
N PRO A 57 5.78 -6.65 -9.87
CA PRO A 57 4.79 -7.59 -9.33
C PRO A 57 5.34 -8.55 -8.28
N SER A 58 6.59 -9.01 -8.44
CA SER A 58 7.24 -9.90 -7.47
C SER A 58 7.47 -9.22 -6.11
N LEU A 59 7.84 -7.94 -6.11
CA LEU A 59 8.00 -7.16 -4.89
C LEU A 59 6.63 -6.85 -4.26
N LYS A 60 5.64 -6.49 -5.09
CA LYS A 60 4.26 -6.22 -4.66
C LYS A 60 3.67 -7.44 -3.94
N GLY A 61 3.78 -8.63 -4.54
CA GLY A 61 3.28 -9.88 -3.97
C GLY A 61 3.95 -10.26 -2.65
N GLN A 62 5.27 -10.06 -2.53
CA GLN A 62 5.94 -10.31 -1.25
C GLN A 62 5.52 -9.30 -0.17
N CYS A 63 5.34 -8.02 -0.53
CA CYS A 63 4.84 -7.01 0.40
C CYS A 63 3.41 -7.34 0.85
N SER A 64 2.54 -7.73 -0.07
CA SER A 64 1.18 -8.21 0.23
C SER A 64 1.20 -9.38 1.23
N SER A 65 1.99 -10.43 0.95
CA SER A 65 2.11 -11.58 1.84
C SER A 65 2.62 -11.21 3.24
N TYR A 66 3.58 -10.29 3.33
CA TYR A 66 4.07 -9.82 4.62
C TYR A 66 3.02 -9.01 5.38
N ILE A 67 2.34 -8.09 4.69
CA ILE A 67 1.29 -7.26 5.29
C ILE A 67 0.16 -8.15 5.83
N LEU A 68 -0.33 -9.12 5.05
CA LEU A 68 -1.38 -10.04 5.49
C LEU A 68 -0.96 -10.89 6.71
N LYS A 69 0.32 -11.27 6.82
CA LYS A 69 0.83 -12.02 7.98
C LYS A 69 0.98 -11.18 9.25
N HIS A 70 1.02 -9.86 9.11
CA HIS A 70 1.29 -8.91 10.19
C HIS A 70 0.16 -7.87 10.32
N ILE A 71 -1.00 -8.17 9.75
CA ILE A 71 -2.20 -7.36 9.94
C ILE A 71 -2.64 -7.47 11.41
N THR A 72 -3.15 -6.36 11.92
CA THR A 72 -3.59 -6.15 13.30
C THR A 72 -4.92 -5.41 13.24
N VAL A 73 -5.71 -5.50 14.30
CA VAL A 73 -6.99 -4.80 14.42
C VAL A 73 -6.80 -3.29 14.21
N GLU A 74 -5.68 -2.73 14.69
CA GLU A 74 -5.37 -1.30 14.57
C GLU A 74 -5.06 -0.85 13.15
N ASN A 75 -4.42 -1.71 12.34
CA ASN A 75 -3.97 -1.35 10.98
C ASN A 75 -4.87 -1.92 9.86
N ALA A 76 -5.80 -2.81 10.17
CA ALA A 76 -6.64 -3.48 9.16
C ALA A 76 -7.44 -2.50 8.29
N CYS A 77 -7.95 -1.43 8.90
CA CYS A 77 -8.66 -0.35 8.21
C CYS A 77 -7.78 0.39 7.19
N GLU A 78 -6.53 0.68 7.56
CA GLU A 78 -5.54 1.30 6.67
C GLU A 78 -5.17 0.36 5.52
N MET A 79 -4.99 -0.94 5.82
CA MET A 79 -4.68 -1.94 4.81
C MET A 79 -5.83 -2.15 3.82
N LEU A 80 -7.09 -2.05 4.27
CA LEU A 80 -8.26 -2.11 3.38
C LEU A 80 -8.30 -0.92 2.43
N THR A 81 -7.99 0.27 2.94
CA THR A 81 -7.92 1.49 2.13
C THR A 81 -6.78 1.40 1.12
N LEU A 82 -5.64 0.84 1.52
CA LEU A 82 -4.52 0.55 0.63
C LEU A 82 -4.95 -0.42 -0.48
N ALA A 83 -5.64 -1.51 -0.12
CA ALA A 83 -6.09 -2.51 -1.09
C ALA A 83 -7.07 -1.94 -2.11
N ASP A 84 -7.97 -1.05 -1.68
CA ASP A 84 -8.91 -0.36 -2.55
C ASP A 84 -8.21 0.59 -3.53
N LEU A 85 -7.22 1.35 -3.05
CA LEU A 85 -6.45 2.30 -3.87
C LEU A 85 -5.68 1.64 -5.03
N PHE A 86 -5.17 0.43 -4.81
CA PHE A 86 -4.33 -0.28 -5.79
C PHE A 86 -5.08 -1.36 -6.57
N GLU A 87 -6.41 -1.40 -6.43
CA GLU A 87 -7.32 -2.33 -7.13
C GLU A 87 -6.87 -3.81 -7.06
N ASP A 88 -6.18 -4.18 -5.97
CA ASP A 88 -5.68 -5.54 -5.76
C ASP A 88 -6.77 -6.38 -5.12
N LEU A 89 -7.58 -7.04 -5.95
CA LEU A 89 -8.78 -7.78 -5.53
C LEU A 89 -8.46 -8.92 -4.57
N ASP A 90 -7.36 -9.63 -4.79
CA ASP A 90 -6.95 -10.75 -3.93
C ASP A 90 -6.53 -10.23 -2.55
N PHE A 91 -5.67 -9.20 -2.53
CA PHE A 91 -5.25 -8.56 -1.29
C PHE A 91 -6.45 -7.95 -0.54
N LYS A 92 -7.36 -7.28 -1.25
CA LYS A 92 -8.59 -6.71 -0.69
C LYS A 92 -9.46 -7.79 -0.05
N SER A 93 -9.66 -8.90 -0.75
CA SER A 93 -10.47 -10.02 -0.25
C SER A 93 -9.87 -10.62 1.02
N SER A 94 -8.55 -10.82 1.07
CA SER A 94 -7.87 -11.30 2.28
C SER A 94 -7.95 -10.33 3.46
N VAL A 95 -7.84 -9.02 3.21
CA VAL A 95 -8.01 -8.02 4.27
C VAL A 95 -9.45 -7.97 4.76
N GLN A 96 -10.43 -8.07 3.87
CA GLN A 96 -11.85 -8.15 4.24
C GLN A 96 -12.16 -9.39 5.07
N GLU A 97 -11.61 -10.54 4.70
CA GLU A 97 -11.74 -11.78 5.47
C GLU A 97 -11.19 -11.62 6.89
N TYR A 98 -10.01 -10.99 7.05
CA TYR A 98 -9.47 -10.68 8.36
C TYR A 98 -10.39 -9.76 9.16
N ILE A 99 -10.94 -8.72 8.53
CA ILE A 99 -11.87 -7.78 9.17
C ILE A 99 -13.13 -8.48 9.67
N VAL A 100 -13.71 -9.37 8.87
CA VAL A 100 -14.92 -10.12 9.25
C VAL A 100 -14.66 -11.05 10.42
N HIS A 101 -13.47 -11.65 10.52
CA HIS A 101 -13.11 -12.53 11.64
C HIS A 101 -12.80 -11.80 12.96
N HIS A 102 -12.56 -10.49 12.91
CA HIS A 102 -12.16 -9.66 14.07
C HIS A 102 -13.08 -8.45 14.27
N ASP A 103 -14.33 -8.53 13.80
CA ASP A 103 -15.28 -7.41 13.73
C ASP A 103 -15.59 -6.80 15.11
N GLU A 104 -15.82 -7.62 16.13
CA GLU A 104 -16.08 -7.19 17.51
C GLU A 104 -14.96 -6.30 18.09
N GLU A 105 -13.70 -6.68 17.87
CA GLU A 105 -12.53 -5.92 18.31
C GLU A 105 -12.31 -4.67 17.45
N LEU A 106 -12.58 -4.77 16.14
CA LEU A 106 -12.44 -3.69 15.19
C LEU A 106 -13.39 -2.53 15.45
N PHE A 107 -14.65 -2.80 15.84
CA PHE A 107 -15.63 -1.77 16.17
C PHE A 107 -15.17 -0.79 17.25
N MET A 108 -14.27 -1.24 18.13
CA MET A 108 -13.76 -0.44 19.23
C MET A 108 -12.60 0.47 18.81
N THR A 109 -11.92 0.15 17.71
CA THR A 109 -10.77 0.92 17.22
C THR A 109 -11.15 2.31 16.72
N ALA A 110 -10.22 3.25 16.87
CA ALA A 110 -10.37 4.60 16.31
C ALA A 110 -10.38 4.59 14.77
N GLY A 111 -9.66 3.65 14.16
CA GLY A 111 -9.60 3.48 12.70
C GLY A 111 -10.98 3.18 12.10
N TRP A 112 -11.71 2.24 12.70
CA TRP A 112 -13.05 1.88 12.24
C TRP A 112 -14.07 3.02 12.42
N LYS A 113 -14.02 3.70 13.57
CA LYS A 113 -14.87 4.87 13.84
C LYS A 113 -14.64 6.00 12.84
N ASN A 114 -13.37 6.24 12.47
CA ASN A 114 -13.03 7.21 11.43
C ASN A 114 -13.61 6.83 10.06
N ILE A 115 -13.54 5.55 9.68
CA ILE A 115 -14.15 5.08 8.42
C ILE A 115 -15.66 5.33 8.42
N ILE A 116 -16.37 4.95 9.50
CA ILE A 116 -17.81 5.21 9.63
C ILE A 116 -18.10 6.72 9.53
N GLN A 117 -17.34 7.55 10.23
CA GLN A 117 -17.56 8.99 10.22
C GLN A 117 -17.30 9.62 8.84
N ILE A 118 -16.29 9.13 8.13
CA ILE A 118 -16.04 9.50 6.73
C ILE A 118 -17.25 9.13 5.89
N ILE A 119 -17.72 7.87 5.92
CA ILE A 119 -18.89 7.40 5.15
C ILE A 119 -20.15 8.23 5.44
N LEU A 120 -20.43 8.51 6.72
CA LEU A 120 -21.55 9.37 7.12
C LEU A 120 -21.41 10.79 6.57
N CYS A 121 -20.19 11.34 6.55
CA CYS A 121 -19.92 12.66 5.99
C CYS A 121 -20.07 12.70 4.45
N TRP A 122 -19.72 11.62 3.75
CA TRP A 122 -19.97 11.48 2.31
C TRP A 122 -21.46 11.42 1.99
N GLN A 123 -22.25 10.69 2.80
CA GLN A 123 -23.71 10.64 2.65
C GLN A 123 -24.36 12.01 2.85
N GLN A 124 -23.85 12.82 3.78
CA GLN A 124 -24.36 14.17 4.02
C GLN A 124 -23.94 15.17 2.91
N LYS A 125 -22.78 14.98 2.27
CA LYS A 125 -22.31 15.82 1.16
C LYS A 125 -22.92 15.48 -0.21
N GLN A 126 -23.58 14.34 -0.38
CA GLN A 126 -24.38 14.02 -1.57
C GLN A 126 -25.80 14.59 -1.51
N CYS A 127 -26.21 15.20 -0.39
CA CYS A 127 -27.53 15.81 -0.19
C CYS A 127 -27.55 17.36 -0.29
N ILE A 128 -26.44 18.00 -0.70
CA ILE A 128 -26.33 19.44 -0.99
C ILE A 128 -25.84 19.60 -2.42
#